data_AF-A0A1I0FJI2-F1
#
_entry.id   AF-A0A1I0FJI2-F1
#
_cell.length_a   1.000
_cell.length_b   1.000
_cell.length_c   1.000
_cell.angle_alpha   90.00
_cell.angle_beta   90.00
_cell.angle_gamma   90.00
#
_symmetry.space_group_name_H-M   'P 1'
#
loop_
_entity.id
_entity.type
_entity.pdbx_description
1 polymer ?
#
loop_
_entity_poly.entity_id
_entity_poly.type
_entity_poly.pdbx_seq_one_letter_code
_entity_poly.pdbx_strand_id
1 'polypeptide(L)'
;MKKKLTLLLSLVLCMIFVVGCGKAKEEKPSLTEDAKQLIETNMTQNFEQWAGFDFSIVYNDKIQYDKETRAQYKAWGDLRDKLGQLKGQTDVDIKEPVYEAETEQYFVTADMFGEFEKGKIKFSVTFDMNGNIKQGTTLQVQEEETASQIMSKAGLNTLMGMGTVFVILILISLVIGSFGFVGKQQAKKAAAVKASETAPPPQPMTPAPVEEDVTDDLELVAVITAAIMASMGEEAPAEGLVVRSIKKRNASKWKNA
;
A
#
# COMPACT_ATOMS: atom_id res chain seq x y z
N MET A 1 -2.43 -36.25 -11.37
CA MET A 1 -3.06 -35.39 -10.34
C MET A 1 -2.21 -35.27 -9.07
N LYS A 2 -1.65 -36.37 -8.55
CA LYS A 2 -0.77 -36.38 -7.36
C LYS A 2 0.39 -35.38 -7.41
N LYS A 3 1.17 -35.32 -8.51
CA LYS A 3 2.30 -34.38 -8.67
C LYS A 3 1.91 -32.89 -8.68
N LYS A 4 0.72 -32.56 -9.20
CA LYS A 4 0.20 -31.18 -9.21
C LYS A 4 -0.30 -30.77 -7.83
N LEU A 5 -0.90 -31.71 -7.09
CA LEU A 5 -1.35 -31.51 -5.71
C LEU A 5 -0.18 -31.36 -4.73
N THR A 6 0.88 -32.16 -4.89
CA THR A 6 2.12 -32.03 -4.09
C THR A 6 2.82 -30.69 -4.31
N LEU A 7 2.83 -30.19 -5.55
CA LEU A 7 3.45 -28.91 -5.90
C LEU A 7 2.63 -27.71 -5.39
N LEU A 8 1.30 -27.83 -5.38
CA LEU A 8 0.40 -26.83 -4.80
C LEU A 8 0.52 -26.80 -3.26
N LEU A 9 0.64 -27.98 -2.63
CA LEU A 9 0.87 -28.10 -1.19
C LEU A 9 2.24 -27.54 -0.77
N SER A 10 3.30 -27.81 -1.54
CA SER A 10 4.62 -27.25 -1.25
C SER A 10 4.68 -25.74 -1.45
N LEU A 11 3.96 -25.19 -2.43
CA LEU A 11 3.86 -23.75 -2.65
C LEU A 11 3.14 -23.04 -1.49
N VAL A 12 2.04 -23.62 -1.00
CA VAL A 12 1.30 -23.13 0.18
C VAL A 12 2.16 -23.23 1.44
N LEU A 13 2.92 -24.33 1.60
CA LEU A 13 3.85 -24.50 2.71
C LEU A 13 5.00 -23.49 2.66
N CYS A 14 5.56 -23.20 1.47
CA CYS A 14 6.58 -22.17 1.29
C CYS A 14 6.06 -20.76 1.62
N MET A 15 4.80 -20.42 1.35
CA MET A 15 4.22 -19.14 1.78
C MET A 15 4.11 -19.01 3.31
N ILE A 16 3.98 -20.11 4.04
CA ILE A 16 3.93 -20.10 5.51
C ILE A 16 5.32 -19.87 6.11
N PHE A 17 6.39 -20.35 5.47
CA PHE A 17 7.76 -20.20 5.95
C PHE A 17 8.40 -18.83 5.68
N VAL A 18 7.88 -18.03 4.74
CA VAL A 18 8.42 -16.69 4.42
C VAL A 18 8.02 -15.61 5.45
N VAL A 19 7.10 -15.91 6.38
CA VAL A 19 6.68 -14.98 7.45
C VAL A 19 7.69 -14.91 8.62
N GLY A 20 8.74 -15.73 8.60
CA GLY A 20 9.68 -15.88 9.72
C GLY A 20 10.98 -15.10 9.63
N CYS A 21 10.98 -13.81 9.25
CA CYS A 21 12.14 -12.96 9.53
C CYS A 21 12.02 -12.44 10.96
N GLY A 22 12.29 -13.33 11.93
CA GLY A 22 12.33 -12.97 13.35
C GLY A 22 13.42 -11.94 13.58
N LYS A 23 13.02 -10.69 13.88
CA LYS A 23 13.93 -9.73 14.49
C LYS A 23 14.52 -10.38 15.74
N ALA A 24 15.84 -10.32 15.89
CA ALA A 24 16.50 -10.67 17.14
C ALA A 24 15.78 -9.94 18.28
N LYS A 25 15.46 -10.69 19.35
CA LYS A 25 14.71 -10.18 20.49
C LYS A 25 15.59 -9.18 21.23
N GLU A 26 15.50 -7.90 20.87
CA GLU A 26 16.06 -6.82 21.67
C GLU A 26 15.45 -6.91 23.06
N GLU A 27 16.30 -6.99 24.07
CA GLU A 27 15.90 -7.02 25.46
C GLU A 27 15.40 -5.62 25.83
N LYS A 28 14.09 -5.45 25.80
CA LYS A 28 13.43 -4.18 26.16
C LYS A 28 13.68 -3.88 27.64
N PRO A 29 13.82 -2.61 28.03
CA PRO A 29 13.99 -2.25 29.43
C PRO A 29 12.77 -2.69 30.25
N SER A 30 12.96 -3.15 31.48
CA SER A 30 11.86 -3.50 32.39
C SER A 30 11.47 -2.30 33.25
N LEU A 31 10.18 -2.21 33.60
CA LEU A 31 9.70 -1.25 34.60
C LEU A 31 10.15 -1.69 36.00
N THR A 32 10.51 -0.72 36.84
CA THR A 32 10.68 -0.94 38.28
C THR A 32 9.34 -1.21 38.95
N GLU A 33 9.33 -1.91 40.08
CA GLU A 33 8.09 -2.16 40.83
C GLU A 33 7.42 -0.85 41.30
N ASP A 34 8.21 0.14 41.72
CA ASP A 34 7.68 1.46 42.10
C ASP A 34 6.98 2.15 40.93
N ALA A 35 7.55 2.07 39.71
CA ALA A 35 6.94 2.64 38.51
C ALA A 35 5.63 1.92 38.15
N LYS A 36 5.57 0.59 38.30
CA LYS A 36 4.33 -0.18 38.07
C LYS A 36 3.23 0.24 39.05
N GLN A 37 3.54 0.32 40.35
CA GLN A 37 2.58 0.76 41.36
C GLN A 37 2.09 2.19 41.13
N LEU A 38 2.99 3.07 40.69
CA LEU A 38 2.64 4.44 40.33
C LEU A 38 1.70 4.48 39.13
N ILE A 39 1.96 3.68 38.09
CA ILE A 39 1.08 3.53 36.92
C ILE A 39 -0.29 3.02 37.35
N GLU A 40 -0.35 1.95 38.15
CA GLU A 40 -1.60 1.37 38.64
C GLU A 40 -2.44 2.37 39.43
N THR A 41 -1.78 3.12 40.32
CA THR A 41 -2.42 4.16 41.13
C THR A 41 -2.95 5.29 40.26
N ASN A 42 -2.14 5.80 39.33
CA ASN A 42 -2.56 6.86 38.42
C ASN A 42 -3.71 6.40 37.52
N MET A 43 -3.64 5.20 36.95
CA MET A 43 -4.70 4.65 36.10
C MET A 43 -6.02 4.56 36.85
N THR A 44 -6.01 4.01 38.07
CA THR A 44 -7.20 3.88 38.91
C THR A 44 -7.79 5.24 39.25
N GLN A 45 -6.97 6.19 39.73
CA GLN A 45 -7.44 7.52 40.09
C GLN A 45 -7.99 8.30 38.89
N ASN A 46 -7.30 8.28 37.75
CA ASN A 46 -7.77 8.96 36.54
C ASN A 46 -9.07 8.34 36.01
N PHE A 47 -9.20 7.02 36.07
CA PHE A 47 -10.42 6.34 35.67
C PHE A 47 -11.60 6.71 36.58
N GLU A 48 -11.41 6.66 37.90
CA GLU A 48 -12.45 7.03 38.87
C GLU A 48 -12.86 8.51 38.74
N GLN A 49 -11.88 9.40 38.55
CA GLN A 49 -12.13 10.81 38.28
C GLN A 49 -12.95 10.98 37.00
N TRP A 50 -12.55 10.34 35.90
CA TRP A 50 -13.29 10.38 34.64
C TRP A 50 -14.72 9.81 34.79
N ALA A 51 -14.87 8.68 35.48
CA ALA A 51 -16.15 8.04 35.70
C ALA A 51 -17.10 8.93 36.55
N GLY A 52 -16.56 9.60 37.56
CA GLY A 52 -17.30 10.52 38.42
C GLY A 52 -17.47 11.94 37.87
N PHE A 53 -16.80 12.28 36.76
CA PHE A 53 -16.76 13.65 36.25
C PHE A 53 -18.11 14.09 35.68
N ASP A 54 -18.52 15.32 36.02
CA ASP A 54 -19.61 16.00 35.34
C ASP A 54 -19.06 16.72 34.10
N PHE A 55 -19.15 16.08 32.94
CA PHE A 55 -18.64 16.63 31.69
C PHE A 55 -19.36 17.92 31.24
N SER A 56 -20.56 18.19 31.76
CA SER A 56 -21.38 19.34 31.37
C SER A 56 -20.77 20.68 31.76
N ILE A 57 -19.94 20.70 32.80
CA ILE A 57 -19.26 21.92 33.26
C ILE A 57 -18.21 22.40 32.24
N VAL A 58 -17.61 21.48 31.48
CA VAL A 58 -16.58 21.81 30.49
C VAL A 58 -17.21 22.13 29.15
N TYR A 59 -18.07 21.24 28.61
CA TYR A 59 -18.55 21.44 27.24
C TYR A 59 -19.56 22.61 27.09
N ASN A 60 -20.22 23.03 28.16
CA ASN A 60 -21.10 24.20 28.15
C ASN A 60 -20.36 25.53 28.38
N ASP A 61 -19.15 25.50 28.94
CA ASP A 61 -18.36 26.71 29.21
C ASP A 61 -17.61 27.17 27.95
N LYS A 62 -18.21 28.14 27.26
CA LYS A 62 -17.65 28.75 26.04
C LYS A 62 -16.59 29.82 26.32
N ILE A 63 -16.36 30.16 27.59
CA ILE A 63 -15.44 31.23 28.02
C ILE A 63 -14.06 30.64 28.30
N GLN A 64 -13.99 29.55 29.07
CA GLN A 64 -12.72 28.96 29.50
C GLN A 64 -12.12 27.97 28.50
N TYR A 65 -12.97 27.20 27.81
CA TYR A 65 -12.51 26.09 26.95
C TYR A 65 -12.74 26.40 25.47
N ASP A 66 -11.81 25.99 24.62
CA ASP A 66 -11.93 26.11 23.17
C ASP A 66 -12.94 25.09 22.58
N LYS A 67 -13.23 25.20 21.28
CA LYS A 67 -14.24 24.36 20.62
C LYS A 67 -13.88 22.88 20.62
N GLU A 68 -12.60 22.53 20.44
CA GLU A 68 -12.12 21.16 20.35
C GLU A 68 -12.19 20.46 21.70
N THR A 69 -11.68 21.11 22.75
CA THR A 69 -11.79 20.60 24.13
C THR A 69 -13.24 20.34 24.51
N ARG A 70 -14.14 21.28 24.23
CA ARG A 70 -15.58 21.08 24.50
C ARG A 70 -16.18 19.91 23.71
N ALA A 71 -15.77 19.72 22.46
CA ALA A 71 -16.26 18.61 21.64
C ALA A 71 -15.82 17.25 22.21
N GLN A 72 -14.58 17.14 22.66
CA GLN A 72 -14.06 15.93 23.30
C GLN A 72 -14.81 15.60 24.60
N TYR A 73 -14.96 16.58 25.50
CA TYR A 73 -15.69 16.38 26.76
C TYR A 73 -17.17 16.09 26.53
N LYS A 74 -17.79 16.69 25.51
CA LYS A 74 -19.15 16.34 25.12
C LYS A 74 -19.24 14.88 24.66
N ALA A 75 -18.28 14.41 23.86
CA ALA A 75 -18.25 13.01 23.42
C ALA A 75 -18.11 12.03 24.59
N TRP A 76 -17.31 12.36 25.60
CA TRP A 76 -17.22 11.57 26.84
C TRP A 76 -18.50 11.59 27.66
N GLY A 77 -19.14 12.75 27.80
CA GLY A 77 -20.45 12.88 28.45
C GLY A 77 -21.52 12.04 27.75
N ASP A 78 -21.67 12.20 26.42
CA ASP A 78 -22.61 11.42 25.62
C ASP A 78 -22.34 9.91 25.72
N LEU A 79 -21.06 9.50 25.77
CA LEU A 79 -20.66 8.10 25.96
C LEU A 79 -21.07 7.57 27.34
N ARG A 80 -20.84 8.33 28.42
CA ARG A 80 -21.27 7.98 29.78
C ARG A 80 -22.78 7.85 29.89
N ASP A 81 -23.53 8.78 29.29
CA ASP A 81 -25.00 8.74 29.25
C ASP A 81 -25.51 7.50 28.51
N LYS A 82 -24.85 7.13 27.40
CA LYS A 82 -25.16 5.90 26.65
C LYS A 82 -24.88 4.64 27.45
N LEU A 83 -23.75 4.58 28.16
CA LEU A 83 -23.27 3.38 28.84
C LEU A 83 -23.96 3.10 30.19
N GLY A 84 -24.45 4.15 30.86
CA GLY A 84 -25.14 4.04 32.15
C GLY A 84 -24.20 4.04 33.35
N GLN A 85 -24.59 3.35 34.41
CA GLN A 85 -23.80 3.29 35.64
C GLN A 85 -22.59 2.36 35.50
N LEU A 86 -21.49 2.70 36.17
CA LEU A 86 -20.31 1.84 36.31
C LEU A 86 -20.66 0.65 37.21
N LYS A 87 -20.40 -0.56 36.75
CA LYS A 87 -20.58 -1.82 37.49
C LYS A 87 -19.28 -2.33 38.10
N GLY A 88 -18.15 -2.05 37.47
CA GLY A 88 -16.84 -2.47 37.93
C GLY A 88 -15.74 -2.07 36.96
N GLN A 89 -14.50 -2.38 37.32
CA GLN A 89 -13.33 -2.16 36.49
C GLN A 89 -12.37 -3.34 36.62
N THR A 90 -11.57 -3.58 35.58
CA THR A 90 -10.52 -4.60 35.62
C THR A 90 -9.25 -4.05 36.28
N ASP A 91 -8.32 -4.96 36.60
CA ASP A 91 -6.95 -4.58 36.90
C ASP A 91 -6.30 -3.89 35.69
N VAL A 92 -5.20 -3.18 35.97
CA VAL A 92 -4.43 -2.44 34.96
C VAL A 92 -3.54 -3.42 34.19
N ASP A 93 -3.74 -3.47 32.88
CA ASP A 93 -2.89 -4.21 31.95
C ASP A 93 -1.77 -3.30 31.44
N ILE A 94 -0.55 -3.54 31.92
CA ILE A 94 0.65 -2.79 31.52
C ILE A 94 1.30 -3.50 30.33
N LYS A 95 1.27 -2.87 29.15
CA LYS A 95 1.85 -3.44 27.93
C LYS A 95 3.38 -3.42 27.95
N GLU A 96 3.97 -4.18 27.02
CA GLU A 96 5.40 -4.10 26.77
C GLU A 96 5.84 -2.68 26.37
N PRO A 97 7.04 -2.24 26.79
CA PRO A 97 7.61 -0.97 26.35
C PRO A 97 7.76 -0.89 24.84
N VAL A 98 7.54 0.31 24.31
CA VAL A 98 7.70 0.66 22.91
C VAL A 98 8.71 1.80 22.83
N TYR A 99 9.72 1.62 21.99
CA TYR A 99 10.69 2.67 21.68
C TYR A 99 10.08 3.67 20.70
N GLU A 100 10.15 4.95 21.03
CA GLU A 100 9.69 6.04 20.19
C GLU A 100 10.89 6.84 19.68
N ALA A 101 11.11 6.79 18.37
CA ALA A 101 12.31 7.36 17.75
C ALA A 101 12.34 8.90 17.80
N GLU A 102 11.19 9.56 17.87
CA GLU A 102 11.12 11.04 17.92
C GLU A 102 11.64 11.61 19.24
N THR A 103 11.42 10.89 20.35
CA THR A 103 11.85 11.32 21.68
C THR A 103 13.07 10.54 22.18
N GLU A 104 13.55 9.56 21.41
CA GLU A 104 14.63 8.64 21.78
C GLU A 104 14.42 7.95 23.14
N GLN A 105 13.16 7.65 23.47
CA GLN A 105 12.77 7.11 24.79
C GLN A 105 11.82 5.92 24.66
N TYR A 106 11.79 5.09 25.69
CA TYR A 106 10.79 4.03 25.84
C TYR A 106 9.57 4.56 26.58
N PHE A 107 8.39 4.17 26.10
CA PHE A 107 7.12 4.41 26.76
C PHE A 107 6.34 3.12 26.94
N VAL A 108 5.47 3.13 27.93
CA VAL A 108 4.58 2.02 28.24
C VAL A 108 3.14 2.51 28.17
N THR A 109 2.27 1.71 27.57
CA THR A 109 0.83 1.98 27.56
C THR A 109 0.16 1.08 28.59
N ALA A 110 -0.60 1.67 29.49
CA ALA A 110 -1.42 0.93 30.43
C ALA A 110 -2.90 1.04 30.03
N ASP A 111 -3.58 -0.10 30.04
CA ASP A 111 -5.00 -0.21 29.72
C ASP A 111 -5.77 -0.65 30.96
N MET A 112 -6.95 -0.08 31.17
CA MET A 112 -7.94 -0.55 32.15
C MET A 112 -9.29 -0.64 31.45
N PHE A 113 -10.10 -1.64 31.81
CA PHE A 113 -11.44 -1.78 31.27
C PHE A 113 -12.48 -1.41 32.33
N GLY A 114 -13.37 -0.48 31.98
CA GLY A 114 -14.55 -0.14 32.76
C GLY A 114 -15.76 -0.91 32.27
N GLU A 115 -16.42 -1.66 33.15
CA GLU A 115 -17.67 -2.34 32.85
C GLU A 115 -18.86 -1.47 33.26
N PHE A 116 -19.69 -1.10 32.30
CA PHE A 116 -20.89 -0.30 32.50
C PHE A 116 -22.15 -1.13 32.24
N GLU A 117 -23.31 -0.58 32.58
CA GLU A 117 -24.59 -1.27 32.37
C GLU A 117 -24.83 -1.75 30.94
N LYS A 118 -24.46 -0.93 29.95
CA LYS A 118 -24.79 -1.13 28.53
C LYS A 118 -23.57 -1.36 27.63
N GLY A 119 -22.39 -1.54 28.20
CA GLY A 119 -21.17 -1.75 27.43
C GLY A 119 -19.91 -1.76 28.29
N LYS A 120 -18.78 -1.93 27.64
CA LYS A 120 -17.45 -1.82 28.26
C LYS A 120 -16.67 -0.71 27.58
N ILE A 121 -15.80 -0.05 28.31
CA ILE A 121 -14.86 0.92 27.75
C ILE A 121 -13.45 0.47 28.05
N LYS A 122 -12.55 0.83 27.15
CA LYS A 122 -11.13 0.75 27.32
C LYS A 122 -10.60 2.15 27.64
N PHE A 123 -9.98 2.29 28.81
CA PHE A 123 -9.30 3.48 29.28
C PHE A 123 -7.81 3.26 29.13
N SER A 124 -7.13 4.10 28.35
CA SER A 124 -5.73 3.90 27.99
C SER A 124 -4.92 5.19 28.15
N VAL A 125 -3.77 5.07 28.82
CA VAL A 125 -2.84 6.17 29.07
C VAL A 125 -1.40 5.68 28.82
N THR A 126 -0.58 6.57 28.26
CA THR A 126 0.83 6.31 28.00
C THR A 126 1.71 6.97 29.07
N PHE A 127 2.67 6.22 29.58
CA PHE A 127 3.60 6.59 30.63
C PHE A 127 5.04 6.46 30.16
N ASP A 128 5.94 7.23 30.79
CA ASP A 128 7.37 7.01 30.72
C ASP A 128 7.79 5.79 31.56
N MET A 129 9.06 5.38 31.43
CA MET A 129 9.61 4.25 32.19
C MET A 129 9.71 4.52 33.71
N ASN A 130 9.48 5.75 34.17
CA ASN A 130 9.45 6.12 35.58
C ASN A 130 8.03 6.08 36.16
N GLY A 131 7.01 5.81 35.32
CA GLY A 131 5.61 5.77 35.71
C GLY A 131 4.90 7.12 35.68
N ASN A 132 5.50 8.17 35.12
CA ASN A 132 4.83 9.46 34.92
C ASN A 132 4.09 9.46 33.57
N ILE A 133 2.97 10.16 33.51
CA ILE A 133 2.22 10.33 32.26
C ILE A 133 3.12 11.02 31.24
N LYS A 134 3.26 10.44 30.05
CA LYS A 134 4.04 11.03 28.96
C LYS A 134 3.45 12.40 28.62
N GLN A 135 4.29 13.42 28.50
CA GLN A 135 3.83 14.76 28.13
C GLN A 135 3.13 14.77 26.78
N GLY A 136 2.02 15.50 26.67
CA GLY A 136 1.19 15.54 25.47
C GLY A 136 0.30 14.29 25.28
N THR A 137 0.29 13.34 26.21
CA THR A 137 -0.65 12.22 26.17
C THR A 137 -2.07 12.73 26.34
N THR A 138 -2.89 12.49 25.32
CA THR A 138 -4.33 12.66 25.43
C THR A 138 -4.92 11.38 25.98
N LEU A 139 -5.79 11.50 26.99
CA LEU A 139 -6.51 10.36 27.54
C LEU A 139 -7.35 9.67 26.45
N GLN A 140 -7.13 8.37 26.26
CA GLN A 140 -7.84 7.59 25.27
C GLN A 140 -8.95 6.78 25.94
N VAL A 141 -10.20 7.20 25.73
CA VAL A 141 -11.39 6.45 26.17
C VAL A 141 -12.14 5.97 24.94
N GLN A 142 -12.24 4.65 24.80
CA GLN A 142 -12.87 4.01 23.64
C GLN A 142 -13.90 2.99 24.11
N GLU A 143 -15.08 2.96 23.50
CA GLU A 143 -16.03 1.86 23.68
C GLU A 143 -15.37 0.57 23.18
N GLU A 144 -15.41 -0.49 23.97
CA GLU A 144 -14.88 -1.78 23.56
C GLU A 144 -15.71 -2.30 22.38
N GLU A 145 -15.04 -2.51 21.24
CA GLU A 145 -15.69 -3.10 20.10
C GLU A 145 -15.98 -4.57 20.39
N THR A 146 -17.25 -4.95 20.31
CA THR A 146 -17.62 -6.37 20.41
C THR A 146 -16.93 -7.17 19.30
N ALA A 147 -16.65 -8.46 19.55
CA ALA A 147 -16.05 -9.33 18.54
C ALA A 147 -16.82 -9.31 17.20
N SER A 148 -18.15 -9.13 17.24
CA SER A 148 -19.00 -8.97 16.05
C SER A 148 -18.70 -7.67 15.28
N GLN A 149 -18.52 -6.55 15.96
CA GLN A 149 -18.14 -5.27 15.35
C GLN A 149 -16.73 -5.35 14.73
N ILE A 150 -15.78 -5.95 15.44
CA ILE A 150 -14.42 -6.17 14.94
C ILE A 150 -14.46 -7.04 13.68
N MET A 151 -15.19 -8.17 13.71
CA MET A 151 -15.34 -9.04 12.54
C MET A 151 -16.06 -8.33 11.39
N SER A 152 -17.08 -7.52 11.67
CA SER A 152 -17.79 -6.75 10.64
C SER A 152 -16.86 -5.73 9.98
N LYS A 153 -16.08 -4.98 10.76
CA LYS A 153 -15.06 -4.04 10.25
C LYS A 153 -13.98 -4.75 9.44
N ALA A 154 -13.44 -5.84 9.96
CA ALA A 154 -12.43 -6.65 9.26
C ALA A 154 -12.98 -7.25 7.95
N GLY A 155 -14.23 -7.70 7.97
CA GLY A 155 -14.95 -8.21 6.81
C GLY A 155 -15.19 -7.13 5.76
N LEU A 156 -15.61 -5.94 6.17
CA LEU A 156 -15.73 -4.77 5.29
C LEU A 156 -14.40 -4.42 4.61
N ASN A 157 -13.30 -4.41 5.37
CA ASN A 157 -11.98 -4.13 4.81
C ASN A 157 -11.52 -5.25 3.85
N THR A 158 -11.82 -6.50 4.17
CA THR A 158 -11.53 -7.65 3.28
C THR A 158 -12.36 -7.58 2.01
N LEU A 159 -13.65 -7.26 2.10
CA LEU A 159 -14.52 -7.08 0.93
C LEU A 159 -14.03 -5.93 0.05
N MET A 160 -13.60 -4.82 0.67
CA MET A 160 -13.07 -3.67 -0.05
C MET A 160 -11.75 -4.00 -0.76
N GLY A 161 -10.80 -4.65 -0.07
CA GLY A 161 -9.52 -5.04 -0.65
C GLY A 161 -9.64 -6.20 -1.64
N MET A 162 -10.11 -7.35 -1.19
CA MET A 162 -10.21 -8.58 -1.99
C MET A 162 -11.29 -8.48 -3.08
N GLY A 163 -12.42 -7.84 -2.79
CA GLY A 163 -13.52 -7.68 -3.75
C GLY A 163 -13.16 -6.75 -4.90
N THR A 164 -12.50 -5.61 -4.63
CA THR A 164 -12.07 -4.67 -5.68
C THR A 164 -11.08 -5.33 -6.64
N VAL A 165 -10.13 -6.10 -6.11
CA VAL A 165 -9.18 -6.87 -6.95
C VAL A 165 -9.95 -7.87 -7.82
N PHE A 166 -10.93 -8.59 -7.26
CA PHE A 166 -11.75 -9.54 -8.01
C PHE A 166 -12.52 -8.88 -9.16
N VAL A 167 -13.14 -7.72 -8.92
CA VAL A 167 -13.89 -6.95 -9.93
C VAL A 167 -12.97 -6.48 -11.06
N ILE A 168 -11.78 -5.97 -10.73
CA ILE A 168 -10.80 -5.52 -11.72
C ILE A 168 -10.35 -6.69 -12.61
N LEU A 169 -10.09 -7.86 -12.04
CA LEU A 169 -9.70 -9.05 -12.81
C LEU A 169 -10.81 -9.51 -13.76
N ILE A 170 -12.08 -9.45 -13.34
CA ILE A 170 -13.22 -9.76 -14.21
C ILE A 170 -13.30 -8.77 -15.37
N LEU A 171 -13.14 -7.47 -15.10
CA LEU A 171 -13.15 -6.45 -16.15
C LEU A 171 -12.02 -6.64 -17.16
N ILE A 172 -10.80 -6.87 -16.70
CA ILE A 172 -9.65 -7.15 -17.59
C ILE A 172 -9.92 -8.40 -18.44
N SER A 173 -10.48 -9.45 -17.84
CA SER A 173 -10.84 -10.68 -18.56
C SER A 173 -11.87 -10.42 -19.66
N LEU A 174 -12.88 -9.58 -19.40
CA LEU A 174 -13.88 -9.19 -20.40
C LEU A 174 -13.30 -8.32 -21.52
N VAL A 175 -12.38 -7.39 -21.21
CA VAL A 175 -11.71 -6.55 -22.21
C VAL A 175 -10.86 -7.39 -23.15
N ILE A 176 -10.03 -8.30 -22.62
CA ILE A 176 -9.21 -9.22 -23.43
C ILE A 176 -10.11 -10.15 -24.26
N GLY A 177 -11.20 -10.66 -23.68
CA GLY A 177 -12.19 -11.46 -24.39
C GLY A 177 -12.84 -10.70 -25.55
N SER A 178 -13.09 -9.40 -25.39
CA SER A 178 -13.69 -8.53 -26.40
C SER A 178 -12.74 -8.28 -27.58
N PHE A 179 -11.43 -8.19 -27.36
CA PHE A 179 -10.44 -8.14 -28.45
C PHE A 179 -10.48 -9.40 -29.34
N GLY A 180 -10.81 -10.56 -28.76
CA GLY A 180 -11.07 -11.79 -29.52
C GLY A 180 -12.26 -11.68 -30.49
N PHE A 181 -13.24 -10.83 -30.21
CA PHE A 181 -14.39 -10.60 -31.09
C PHE A 181 -14.06 -9.64 -32.24
N VAL A 182 -13.22 -8.63 -31.99
CA VAL A 182 -12.74 -7.68 -33.02
C VAL A 182 -11.90 -8.41 -34.07
N GLY A 183 -10.99 -9.31 -33.66
CA GLY A 183 -10.18 -10.10 -34.59
C GLY A 183 -11.00 -11.00 -35.55
N LYS A 184 -12.14 -11.54 -35.08
CA LYS A 184 -13.03 -12.37 -35.91
C LYS A 184 -13.83 -11.54 -36.93
N GLN A 185 -14.21 -10.32 -36.59
CA GLN A 185 -14.90 -9.42 -37.54
C GLN A 185 -13.94 -8.85 -38.59
N GLN A 186 -12.68 -8.59 -38.21
CA GLN A 186 -11.64 -8.13 -39.14
C GLN A 186 -11.22 -9.26 -40.11
N ALA A 187 -11.15 -10.50 -39.65
CA ALA A 187 -10.93 -11.68 -40.50
C ALA A 187 -12.08 -11.95 -41.48
N LYS A 188 -13.35 -11.77 -41.06
CA LYS A 188 -14.51 -11.88 -41.97
C LYS A 188 -14.55 -10.77 -43.01
N LYS A 189 -14.20 -9.52 -42.66
CA LYS A 189 -14.10 -8.42 -43.63
C LYS A 189 -12.92 -8.62 -44.60
N ALA A 190 -11.77 -9.10 -44.14
CA ALA A 190 -10.63 -9.41 -45.01
C ALA A 190 -10.89 -10.59 -45.96
N ALA A 191 -11.66 -11.60 -45.53
CA ALA A 191 -12.07 -12.72 -46.37
C ALA A 191 -13.12 -12.32 -47.42
N ALA A 192 -14.02 -11.38 -47.09
CA ALA A 192 -15.00 -10.85 -48.05
C ALA A 192 -14.34 -9.97 -49.13
N VAL A 193 -13.28 -9.24 -48.80
CA VAL A 193 -12.50 -8.46 -49.78
C VAL A 193 -11.67 -9.38 -50.69
N LYS A 194 -11.10 -10.47 -50.16
CA LYS A 194 -10.34 -11.46 -50.98
C LYS A 194 -11.20 -12.31 -51.92
N ALA A 195 -12.51 -12.36 -51.74
CA ALA A 195 -13.42 -13.11 -52.62
C ALA A 195 -13.93 -12.27 -53.82
N SER A 196 -13.67 -10.96 -53.85
CA SER A 196 -14.16 -10.06 -54.91
C SER A 196 -13.12 -9.68 -55.97
N GLU A 197 -11.92 -10.27 -55.95
CA GLU A 197 -10.86 -9.91 -56.89
C GLU A 197 -10.36 -11.16 -57.65
N THR A 198 -11.19 -11.60 -58.60
CA THR A 198 -10.75 -12.41 -59.74
C THR A 198 -10.69 -11.50 -60.95
N ALA A 199 -9.64 -10.69 -61.04
CA ALA A 199 -9.25 -9.97 -62.25
C ALA A 199 -7.96 -10.60 -62.82
N PRO A 200 -7.77 -10.62 -64.15
CA PRO A 200 -6.71 -11.40 -64.80
C PRO A 200 -5.30 -10.90 -64.45
N PRO A 201 -4.26 -11.75 -64.55
CA PRO A 201 -2.92 -11.42 -64.10
C PRO A 201 -2.32 -10.29 -64.96
N PRO A 202 -1.70 -9.25 -64.36
CA PRO A 202 -0.96 -8.26 -65.13
C PRO A 202 0.33 -8.87 -65.66
N GLN A 203 0.63 -8.54 -66.92
CA GLN A 203 1.83 -8.97 -67.63
C GLN A 203 3.11 -8.46 -66.95
N PRO A 204 4.23 -9.20 -67.05
CA PRO A 204 5.48 -8.84 -66.39
C PRO A 204 6.09 -7.57 -67.02
N MET A 205 6.11 -6.48 -66.27
CA MET A 205 6.92 -5.30 -66.58
C MET A 205 8.21 -5.31 -65.75
N THR A 206 9.29 -5.01 -66.46
CA THR A 206 10.70 -4.91 -66.05
C THR A 206 10.89 -3.97 -64.85
N PRO A 207 11.73 -4.30 -63.85
CA PRO A 207 11.87 -3.48 -62.65
C PRO A 207 12.67 -2.19 -62.93
N ALA A 208 12.09 -1.04 -62.61
CA ALA A 208 12.81 0.22 -62.47
C ALA A 208 13.49 0.28 -61.09
N PRO A 209 14.66 0.93 -60.96
CA PRO A 209 15.38 1.04 -59.68
C PRO A 209 14.56 1.78 -58.63
N VAL A 210 14.46 1.19 -57.44
CA VAL A 210 13.94 1.84 -56.23
C VAL A 210 15.02 2.78 -55.70
N GLU A 211 14.78 4.09 -55.76
CA GLU A 211 15.50 5.05 -54.92
C GLU A 211 15.01 4.87 -53.47
N GLU A 212 15.93 4.52 -52.57
CA GLU A 212 15.68 4.40 -51.13
C GLU A 212 15.58 5.83 -50.56
N ASP A 213 14.46 6.16 -49.94
CA ASP A 213 14.24 7.45 -49.27
C ASP A 213 15.10 7.50 -48.00
N VAL A 214 16.22 8.22 -48.06
CA VAL A 214 17.19 8.37 -46.95
C VAL A 214 16.78 9.51 -46.01
N THR A 215 15.58 10.07 -46.16
CA THR A 215 15.13 11.23 -45.36
C THR A 215 14.85 10.88 -43.90
N ASP A 216 14.53 9.63 -43.56
CA ASP A 216 14.17 9.22 -42.19
C ASP A 216 15.36 9.07 -41.22
N ASP A 217 16.59 8.92 -41.72
CA ASP A 217 17.77 8.63 -40.87
C ASP A 217 18.65 9.88 -40.61
N LEU A 218 18.22 11.07 -41.04
CA LEU A 218 19.00 12.31 -40.88
C LEU A 218 19.26 12.67 -39.42
N GLU A 219 18.30 12.43 -38.53
CA GLU A 219 18.47 12.66 -37.09
C GLU A 219 19.50 11.71 -36.48
N LEU A 220 19.50 10.43 -36.87
CA LEU A 220 20.47 9.45 -36.43
C LEU A 220 21.88 9.76 -36.94
N VAL A 221 21.99 10.18 -38.20
CA VAL A 221 23.25 10.64 -38.80
C VAL A 221 23.80 11.85 -38.04
N ALA A 222 22.95 12.81 -37.67
CA ALA A 222 23.36 14.01 -36.94
C ALA A 222 23.91 13.69 -35.54
N VAL A 223 23.22 12.85 -34.77
CA VAL A 223 23.65 12.44 -33.42
C VAL A 223 24.97 11.66 -33.47
N ILE A 224 25.11 10.74 -34.44
CA ILE A 224 26.35 9.96 -34.60
C ILE A 224 27.52 10.88 -34.98
N THR A 225 27.29 11.81 -35.90
CA THR A 225 28.31 12.78 -36.32
C THR A 225 28.74 13.67 -35.15
N ALA A 226 27.76 14.20 -34.39
CA ALA A 226 28.03 15.02 -33.22
C ALA A 226 28.79 14.26 -32.12
N ALA A 227 28.43 13.00 -31.86
CA ALA A 227 29.12 12.16 -30.88
C ALA A 227 30.57 11.86 -31.28
N ILE A 228 30.83 11.58 -32.56
CA ILE A 228 32.19 11.35 -33.07
C ILE A 228 33.01 12.64 -32.97
N MET A 229 32.46 13.78 -33.40
CA MET A 229 33.12 15.09 -33.27
C MET A 229 33.43 15.43 -31.81
N ALA A 230 32.49 15.20 -30.90
CA ALA A 230 32.70 15.43 -29.47
C ALA A 230 33.76 14.51 -28.86
N SER A 231 33.88 13.27 -29.34
CA SER A 231 34.87 12.31 -28.82
C SER A 231 36.29 12.53 -29.37
N MET A 232 36.43 13.07 -30.59
CA MET A 232 37.73 13.28 -31.24
C MET A 232 38.27 14.70 -31.08
N GLY A 233 37.44 15.68 -30.69
CA GLY A 233 37.90 17.05 -30.41
C GLY A 233 38.58 17.72 -31.62
N GLU A 234 39.71 18.41 -31.41
CA GLU A 234 40.48 19.08 -32.48
C GLU A 234 41.15 18.13 -33.49
N GLU A 235 41.19 16.82 -33.20
CA GLU A 235 41.71 15.78 -34.11
C GLU A 235 40.62 15.27 -35.08
N ALA A 236 39.42 15.84 -35.04
CA ALA A 236 38.34 15.48 -35.96
C ALA A 236 38.71 15.89 -37.40
N PRO A 237 38.60 14.98 -38.39
CA PRO A 237 38.91 15.31 -39.78
C PRO A 237 38.02 16.46 -40.25
N ALA A 238 38.62 17.60 -40.61
CA ALA A 238 37.89 18.78 -41.06
C ALA A 238 37.12 18.54 -42.37
N GLU A 239 37.52 17.54 -43.15
CA GLU A 239 36.92 17.19 -44.43
C GLU A 239 36.46 15.72 -44.43
N GLY A 240 35.14 15.52 -44.44
CA GLY A 240 34.51 14.34 -45.03
C GLY A 240 34.27 13.13 -44.11
N LEU A 241 33.46 13.29 -43.06
CA LEU A 241 32.80 12.14 -42.43
C LEU A 241 31.50 11.80 -43.18
N VAL A 242 31.44 10.62 -43.80
CA VAL A 242 30.21 10.13 -44.47
C VAL A 242 29.57 9.05 -43.62
N VAL A 243 28.45 9.38 -42.97
CA VAL A 243 27.64 8.43 -42.20
C VAL A 243 26.47 7.98 -43.06
N ARG A 244 26.38 6.67 -43.31
CA ARG A 244 25.27 6.05 -44.06
C ARG A 244 24.93 4.69 -43.46
N SER A 245 23.67 4.28 -43.59
CA SER A 245 23.23 2.95 -43.22
C SER A 245 23.86 1.88 -44.12
N ILE A 246 24.53 0.89 -43.54
CA ILE A 246 25.06 -0.28 -44.27
C ILE A 246 24.29 -1.52 -43.82
N LYS A 247 23.36 -1.99 -44.66
CA LYS A 247 22.67 -3.26 -44.44
C LYS A 247 23.55 -4.42 -44.91
N LYS A 248 23.87 -5.33 -44.00
CA LYS A 248 24.60 -6.56 -44.34
C LYS A 248 23.71 -7.44 -45.24
N ARG A 249 24.13 -7.69 -46.47
CA ARG A 249 23.51 -8.73 -47.30
C ARG A 249 23.86 -10.09 -46.70
N ASN A 250 22.85 -10.85 -46.28
CA ASN A 250 23.02 -12.25 -45.85
C ASN A 250 23.31 -13.13 -47.07
N ALA A 251 24.54 -13.06 -47.60
CA ALA A 251 25.05 -14.01 -48.57
C ALA A 251 25.64 -15.21 -47.83
N SER A 252 24.80 -16.17 -47.44
CA SER A 252 25.19 -17.49 -46.91
C SER A 252 25.97 -18.37 -47.92
N LYS A 253 26.39 -17.82 -49.05
CA LYS A 253 27.19 -18.52 -50.05
C LYS A 253 28.41 -17.68 -50.38
N TRP A 254 29.40 -17.75 -49.48
CA TRP A 254 30.78 -17.53 -49.87
C TRP A 254 31.08 -18.59 -50.95
N LYS A 255 31.20 -18.17 -52.20
CA LYS A 255 31.74 -19.04 -53.25
C LYS A 255 33.22 -19.19 -52.93
N ASN A 256 33.61 -20.37 -52.44
CA ASN A 256 35.00 -20.80 -52.49
C ASN A 256 35.39 -20.83 -53.97
N ALA A 257 36.29 -19.94 -54.36
CA ALA A 257 37.06 -19.98 -55.59
C ALA A 257 38.53 -20.09 -55.18
#